data_AF-A0A7C6RRA2-F1
#
_entry.id   AF-A0A7C6RRA2-F1
#
_cell.length_a   1.000
_cell.length_b   1.000
_cell.length_c   1.000
_cell.angle_alpha   90.00
_cell.angle_beta   90.00
_cell.angle_gamma   90.00
#
_symmetry.space_group_name_H-M   'P 1'
#
loop_
_entity.id
_entity.type
_entity.pdbx_description
1 polymer ?
#
loop_
_entity_poly.entity_id
_entity_poly.type
_entity_poly.pdbx_seq_one_letter_code
_entity_poly.pdbx_strand_id
1 'polypeptide(L)'
;MAVVSMNYLLEAGVHFGHQTKRWNPKMKEYIYTSRDDIYIIDLQKTARKIEEAYAALNKIASNGGKVLFVGTRKQASEATKDEAIRSNSFYVTERWLGGTLTNFKTIRRRVKRLEEIEEMEKNGTFELLPKKEVIGLKKEYDKLNKLLSGIRNMYRLPDALFIVDPSKEEIAIREARSLKIPVFGIVDTNCDPDMVDYVIPGNDDAIRSVKLIIGVMANAIVEAQGGKLVDYVSADDKKDPNEIMQKAVDSVKKKEDRPRRYDNRSGNRFENKRYQDNKRNQVDKKSSEKVEVKKEIEEKVTVEEKAVVKEKVTIEEKAVVKEDLTNKTVAELRDLAKNRNIKGYSTMKKAELIEALK
;
A
#
# COMPACT_ATOMS: atom_id res chain seq x y z
N MET A 1 -29.79 9.18 14.34
CA MET A 1 -28.66 9.62 15.20
C MET A 1 -27.60 10.15 14.26
N ALA A 2 -27.06 11.34 14.49
CA ALA A 2 -26.03 11.89 13.61
C ALA A 2 -24.78 11.01 13.72
N VAL A 3 -24.39 10.42 12.59
CA VAL A 3 -23.27 9.46 12.54
C VAL A 3 -21.93 10.18 12.33
N VAL A 4 -21.95 11.30 11.58
CA VAL A 4 -20.76 12.08 11.22
C VAL A 4 -21.10 13.56 11.25
N SER A 5 -20.22 14.37 11.83
CA SER A 5 -20.33 15.83 11.73
C SER A 5 -19.98 16.31 10.32
N MET A 6 -20.73 17.29 9.84
CA MET A 6 -20.47 17.97 8.57
C MET A 6 -19.08 18.61 8.52
N ASN A 7 -18.55 19.06 9.66
CA ASN A 7 -17.21 19.64 9.76
C ASN A 7 -16.13 18.59 9.45
N TYR A 8 -16.28 17.35 9.96
CA TYR A 8 -15.36 16.26 9.64
C TYR A 8 -15.39 15.90 8.14
N LEU A 9 -16.57 15.88 7.52
CA LEU A 9 -16.69 15.65 6.07
C LEU A 9 -15.95 16.71 5.26
N LEU A 10 -16.09 17.98 5.66
CA LEU A 10 -15.40 19.11 5.02
C LEU A 10 -13.88 19.03 5.20
N GLU A 11 -13.40 18.80 6.42
CA GLU A 11 -11.97 18.74 6.74
C GLU A 11 -11.25 17.56 6.08
N ALA A 12 -11.94 16.42 5.98
CA ALA A 12 -11.44 15.23 5.28
C ALA A 12 -11.41 15.41 3.75
N GLY A 13 -12.14 16.39 3.21
CA GLY A 13 -12.20 16.69 1.79
C GLY A 13 -13.16 15.78 1.02
N VAL A 14 -14.26 15.36 1.64
CA VAL A 14 -15.29 14.51 1.03
C VAL A 14 -16.05 15.23 -0.09
N HIS A 15 -16.16 16.56 0.01
CA HIS A 15 -16.89 17.42 -0.93
C HIS A 15 -16.20 17.60 -2.28
N PHE A 16 -14.92 17.25 -2.43
CA PHE A 16 -14.22 17.38 -3.71
C PHE A 16 -14.63 16.24 -4.65
N GLY A 17 -15.14 16.58 -5.82
CA GLY A 17 -15.34 15.62 -6.90
C GLY A 17 -14.23 15.67 -7.96
N HIS A 18 -14.50 15.07 -9.11
CA HIS A 18 -13.65 15.11 -10.29
C HIS A 18 -13.82 16.39 -11.13
N GLN A 19 -12.99 16.50 -12.17
CA GLN A 19 -13.07 17.56 -13.16
C GLN A 19 -14.42 17.56 -13.90
N THR A 20 -14.90 18.75 -14.28
CA THR A 20 -16.18 18.96 -14.98
C THR A 20 -16.33 18.13 -16.27
N LYS A 21 -15.22 17.81 -16.93
CA LYS A 21 -15.19 17.00 -18.16
C LYS A 21 -15.43 15.50 -17.96
N ARG A 22 -15.26 14.99 -16.74
CA ARG A 22 -15.28 13.54 -16.44
C ARG A 22 -16.52 13.10 -15.68
N TRP A 23 -17.52 13.96 -15.55
CA TRP A 23 -18.70 13.68 -14.73
C TRP A 23 -19.74 12.80 -15.43
N ASN A 24 -20.52 12.10 -14.62
CA ASN A 24 -21.70 11.36 -15.04
C ASN A 24 -22.96 12.22 -14.83
N PRO A 25 -23.80 12.44 -15.86
CA PRO A 25 -25.02 13.23 -15.74
C PRO A 25 -25.99 12.77 -14.64
N LYS A 26 -26.03 11.47 -14.31
CA LYS A 26 -26.87 10.94 -13.24
C LYS A 26 -26.45 11.41 -11.85
N MET A 27 -25.18 11.79 -11.67
CA MET A 27 -24.69 12.36 -10.41
C MET A 27 -25.14 13.81 -10.18
N LYS A 28 -25.87 14.42 -11.13
CA LYS A 28 -26.37 15.81 -11.01
C LYS A 28 -27.12 16.08 -9.71
N GLU A 29 -27.88 15.10 -9.21
CA GLU A 29 -28.60 15.25 -7.95
C GLU A 29 -27.66 15.46 -6.75
N TYR A 30 -26.49 14.82 -6.75
CA TYR A 30 -25.55 14.87 -5.63
C TYR A 30 -24.50 15.98 -5.75
N ILE A 31 -24.48 16.71 -6.87
CA ILE A 31 -23.55 17.81 -7.11
C ILE A 31 -24.20 19.12 -6.65
N TYR A 32 -23.48 19.89 -5.83
CA TYR A 32 -23.90 21.21 -5.35
C TYR A 32 -23.59 22.30 -6.37
N THR A 33 -22.32 22.44 -6.76
CA THR A 33 -21.85 23.45 -7.73
C THR A 33 -20.52 23.03 -8.34
N SER A 34 -20.00 23.81 -9.29
CA SER A 34 -18.65 23.66 -9.83
C SER A 34 -17.81 24.91 -9.54
N ARG A 35 -16.55 24.74 -9.14
CA ARG A 35 -15.58 25.83 -8.98
C ARG A 35 -14.22 25.39 -9.51
N ASP A 36 -13.55 26.27 -10.26
CA ASP A 36 -12.23 26.03 -10.83
C ASP A 36 -12.14 24.66 -11.57
N ASP A 37 -13.15 24.39 -12.41
CA ASP A 37 -13.33 23.12 -13.17
C ASP A 37 -13.46 21.84 -12.34
N ILE A 38 -13.71 21.94 -11.03
CA ILE A 38 -13.96 20.80 -10.13
C ILE A 38 -15.41 20.85 -9.64
N TYR A 39 -16.10 19.71 -9.69
CA TYR A 39 -17.42 19.59 -9.08
C TYR A 39 -17.31 19.46 -7.57
N ILE A 40 -18.23 20.11 -6.86
CA ILE A 40 -18.37 20.06 -5.41
C ILE A 40 -19.61 19.24 -5.09
N ILE A 41 -19.43 18.18 -4.32
CA ILE A 41 -20.49 17.26 -3.88
C ILE A 41 -21.26 17.90 -2.72
N ASP A 42 -22.58 17.68 -2.72
CA ASP A 42 -23.47 18.15 -1.66
C ASP A 42 -23.30 17.33 -0.38
N LEU A 43 -22.58 17.90 0.59
CA LEU A 43 -22.32 17.24 1.87
C LEU A 43 -23.59 17.02 2.72
N GLN A 44 -24.67 17.80 2.53
CA GLN A 44 -25.92 17.56 3.27
C GLN A 44 -26.57 16.27 2.78
N LYS A 45 -26.56 16.06 1.46
CA LYS A 45 -27.03 14.82 0.84
C LYS A 45 -26.12 13.66 1.22
N THR A 46 -24.80 13.86 1.23
CA THR A 46 -23.83 12.87 1.70
C THR A 46 -24.13 12.44 3.13
N ALA A 47 -24.35 13.37 4.06
CA ALA A 47 -24.62 13.04 5.46
C ALA A 47 -25.89 12.18 5.61
N ARG A 48 -26.99 12.55 4.94
CA ARG A 48 -28.24 11.75 4.94
C ARG A 48 -28.04 10.36 4.37
N LYS A 49 -27.31 10.25 3.26
CA LYS A 49 -27.01 8.97 2.61
C LYS A 49 -26.09 8.08 3.44
N ILE A 50 -25.14 8.67 4.17
CA ILE A 50 -24.32 7.96 5.16
C ILE A 50 -25.21 7.39 6.27
N GLU A 51 -26.17 8.16 6.79
CA GLU A 51 -27.10 7.66 7.83
C GLU A 51 -27.97 6.49 7.32
N GLU A 52 -28.50 6.58 6.10
CA GLU A 52 -29.25 5.49 5.45
C GLU A 52 -28.39 4.22 5.31
N ALA A 53 -27.17 4.36 4.78
CA ALA A 53 -26.23 3.26 4.62
C ALA A 53 -25.80 2.65 5.97
N TYR A 54 -25.54 3.51 6.97
CA TYR A 54 -25.15 3.11 8.32
C TYR A 54 -26.23 2.27 8.98
N ALA A 55 -27.49 2.71 8.93
CA ALA A 55 -28.62 1.99 9.51
C ALA A 55 -28.81 0.61 8.84
N ALA A 56 -28.66 0.53 7.52
CA ALA A 56 -28.75 -0.73 6.79
C ALA A 56 -27.59 -1.68 7.13
N LEU A 57 -26.34 -1.21 7.20
CA LEU A 57 -25.19 -2.01 7.64
C LEU A 57 -25.37 -2.52 9.06
N ASN A 58 -25.78 -1.64 9.99
CA ASN A 58 -25.99 -2.01 11.39
C ASN A 58 -27.06 -3.12 11.52
N LYS A 59 -28.15 -3.05 10.75
CA LYS A 59 -29.17 -4.10 10.71
C LYS A 59 -28.60 -5.44 10.21
N ILE A 60 -27.79 -5.43 9.15
CA ILE A 60 -27.15 -6.64 8.61
C ILE A 60 -26.19 -7.23 9.64
N ALA A 61 -25.38 -6.39 10.28
CA ALA A 61 -24.42 -6.81 11.30
C ALA A 61 -25.11 -7.35 12.57
N SER A 62 -26.21 -6.72 13.00
CA SER A 62 -27.01 -7.15 14.15
C SER A 62 -27.63 -8.53 13.94
N ASN A 63 -27.95 -8.89 12.69
CA ASN A 63 -28.40 -10.24 12.32
C ASN A 63 -27.25 -11.27 12.26
N GLY A 64 -26.03 -10.88 12.64
CA GLY A 64 -24.83 -11.71 12.55
C GLY A 64 -24.29 -11.85 11.13
N GLY A 65 -24.68 -10.94 10.22
CA GLY A 65 -24.16 -10.90 8.86
C GLY A 65 -22.70 -10.47 8.80
N LYS A 66 -21.97 -10.89 7.77
CA LYS A 66 -20.58 -10.49 7.52
C LYS A 66 -20.48 -9.57 6.31
N VAL A 67 -19.71 -8.50 6.45
CA VAL A 67 -19.47 -7.52 5.39
C VAL A 67 -18.12 -7.78 4.73
N LEU A 68 -18.05 -7.59 3.42
CA LEU A 68 -16.81 -7.61 2.64
C LEU A 68 -16.49 -6.19 2.17
N PHE A 69 -15.35 -5.65 2.60
CA PHE A 69 -14.85 -4.37 2.13
C PHE A 69 -13.95 -4.56 0.91
N VAL A 70 -14.19 -3.79 -0.15
CA VAL A 70 -13.43 -3.83 -1.40
C VAL A 70 -12.89 -2.45 -1.69
N GLY A 71 -11.56 -2.33 -1.76
CA GLY A 71 -10.90 -1.09 -2.10
C GLY A 71 -9.56 -1.36 -2.77
N THR A 72 -9.55 -1.49 -4.11
CA THR A 72 -8.31 -1.77 -4.86
C THR A 72 -7.50 -0.51 -5.16
N ARG A 73 -8.11 0.67 -5.02
CA ARG A 73 -7.41 1.95 -5.15
C ARG A 73 -6.32 2.06 -4.09
N LYS A 74 -5.14 2.58 -4.48
CA LYS A 74 -4.00 2.77 -3.57
C LYS A 74 -4.36 3.60 -2.34
N GLN A 75 -5.23 4.59 -2.51
CA GLN A 75 -5.67 5.51 -1.46
C GLN A 75 -6.67 4.85 -0.48
N ALA A 76 -7.33 3.76 -0.91
CA ALA A 76 -8.32 3.03 -0.13
C ALA A 76 -7.76 1.77 0.53
N SER A 77 -6.70 1.19 -0.04
CA SER A 77 -6.15 -0.13 0.31
C SER A 77 -5.84 -0.28 1.81
N GLU A 78 -5.08 0.66 2.39
CA GLU A 78 -4.69 0.63 3.81
C GLU A 78 -5.90 0.85 4.74
N ALA A 79 -6.71 1.88 4.47
CA ALA A 79 -7.90 2.18 5.26
C ALA A 79 -8.91 1.02 5.25
N THR A 80 -9.12 0.38 4.10
CA THR A 80 -10.00 -0.79 3.95
C THR A 80 -9.51 -1.95 4.81
N LYS A 81 -8.20 -2.22 4.81
CA LYS A 81 -7.62 -3.31 5.59
C LYS A 81 -7.78 -3.09 7.10
N ASP A 82 -7.39 -1.91 7.58
CA ASP A 82 -7.36 -1.59 9.00
C ASP A 82 -8.78 -1.63 9.61
N GLU A 83 -9.74 -1.03 8.91
CA GLU A 83 -11.13 -0.94 9.37
C GLU A 83 -11.88 -2.28 9.24
N ALA A 84 -11.55 -3.10 8.23
CA ALA A 84 -12.08 -4.46 8.14
C ALA A 84 -11.57 -5.35 9.27
N ILE A 85 -10.27 -5.27 9.60
CA ILE A 85 -9.70 -6.00 10.74
C ILE A 85 -10.35 -5.53 12.05
N ARG A 86 -10.51 -4.22 12.23
CA ARG A 86 -11.16 -3.64 13.43
C ARG A 86 -12.62 -4.11 13.60
N SER A 87 -13.36 -4.20 12.50
CA SER A 87 -14.78 -4.61 12.51
C SER A 87 -15.01 -6.13 12.40
N ASN A 88 -13.94 -6.93 12.41
CA ASN A 88 -13.99 -8.38 12.19
C ASN A 88 -14.76 -8.75 10.89
N SER A 89 -14.50 -7.95 9.85
CA SER A 89 -15.06 -8.05 8.50
C SER A 89 -13.98 -8.54 7.53
N PHE A 90 -14.39 -8.95 6.34
CA PHE A 90 -13.47 -9.38 5.29
C PHE A 90 -13.01 -8.19 4.45
N TYR A 91 -11.86 -8.31 3.79
CA TYR A 91 -11.38 -7.27 2.88
C TYR A 91 -10.74 -7.80 1.59
N VAL A 92 -10.77 -6.98 0.55
CA VAL A 92 -10.01 -7.15 -0.70
C VAL A 92 -9.38 -5.80 -1.06
N THR A 93 -8.06 -5.74 -1.05
CA THR A 93 -7.31 -4.46 -1.13
C THR A 93 -6.40 -4.35 -2.35
N GLU A 94 -6.10 -5.47 -3.01
CA GLU A 94 -5.16 -5.51 -4.13
C GLU A 94 -5.88 -5.53 -5.46
N ARG A 95 -6.43 -6.67 -5.86
CA ARG A 95 -7.17 -6.82 -7.12
C ARG A 95 -8.34 -7.76 -6.92
N TRP A 96 -9.49 -7.38 -7.44
CA TRP A 96 -10.64 -8.27 -7.54
C TRP A 96 -10.36 -9.40 -8.54
N LEU A 97 -10.44 -10.64 -8.08
CA LEU A 97 -10.39 -11.81 -8.95
C LEU A 97 -11.80 -12.09 -9.46
N GLY A 98 -12.00 -12.12 -10.77
CA GLY A 98 -13.29 -12.50 -11.34
C GLY A 98 -13.71 -13.90 -10.86
N GLY A 99 -14.94 -14.03 -10.41
CA GLY A 99 -15.47 -15.23 -9.79
C GLY A 99 -15.20 -15.33 -8.29
N THR A 100 -14.81 -14.24 -7.62
CA THR A 100 -14.60 -14.23 -6.15
C THR A 100 -15.87 -14.64 -5.42
N LEU A 101 -17.02 -14.14 -5.84
CA LEU A 101 -18.32 -14.48 -5.24
C LEU A 101 -19.03 -15.57 -6.04
N THR A 102 -19.06 -15.48 -7.37
CA THR A 102 -19.84 -16.43 -8.21
C THR A 102 -19.19 -17.80 -8.34
N ASN A 103 -17.85 -17.89 -8.25
CA ASN A 103 -17.09 -19.15 -8.26
C ASN A 103 -16.33 -19.36 -6.94
N PHE A 104 -17.03 -19.13 -5.82
CA PHE A 104 -16.46 -19.18 -4.49
C PHE A 104 -15.77 -20.52 -4.15
N LYS A 105 -16.26 -21.65 -4.68
CA LYS A 105 -15.64 -22.98 -4.47
C LYS A 105 -14.20 -23.03 -4.99
N THR A 106 -13.91 -22.40 -6.12
CA THR A 106 -12.56 -22.36 -6.70
C THR A 106 -11.65 -21.44 -5.90
N ILE A 107 -12.17 -20.30 -5.45
CA ILE A 107 -11.44 -19.35 -4.61
C ILE A 107 -11.10 -19.97 -3.26
N ARG A 108 -12.04 -20.69 -2.64
CA ARG A 108 -11.80 -21.45 -1.40
C ARG A 108 -10.71 -22.50 -1.58
N ARG A 109 -10.63 -23.16 -2.74
CA ARG A 109 -9.52 -24.08 -3.04
C ARG A 109 -8.17 -23.38 -3.09
N ARG A 110 -8.12 -22.15 -3.60
CA ARG A 110 -6.89 -21.32 -3.61
C ARG A 110 -6.52 -20.83 -2.22
N VAL A 111 -7.50 -20.51 -1.36
CA VAL A 111 -7.28 -20.22 0.06
C VAL A 111 -6.77 -21.45 0.79
N LYS A 112 -7.34 -22.63 0.54
CA LYS A 112 -6.83 -23.89 1.11
C LYS A 112 -5.38 -24.16 0.67
N ARG A 113 -5.06 -23.91 -0.60
CA ARG A 113 -3.67 -24.02 -1.09
C ARG A 113 -2.71 -23.07 -0.36
N LEU A 114 -3.15 -21.86 -0.03
CA LEU A 114 -2.38 -20.93 0.80
C LEU A 114 -2.11 -21.51 2.20
N GLU A 115 -3.15 -22.07 2.84
CA GLU A 115 -3.03 -22.73 4.16
C GLU A 115 -2.11 -23.95 4.12
N GLU A 116 -2.21 -24.79 3.08
CA GLU A 116 -1.32 -25.94 2.87
C GLU A 116 0.16 -25.54 2.75
N ILE A 117 0.47 -24.45 2.03
CA ILE A 117 1.86 -23.99 1.89
C ILE A 117 2.41 -23.50 3.24
N GLU A 118 1.60 -22.83 4.07
CA GLU A 118 2.00 -22.44 5.42
C GLU A 118 2.20 -23.63 6.35
N GLU A 119 1.36 -24.67 6.24
CA GLU A 119 1.53 -25.91 6.99
C GLU A 119 2.82 -26.64 6.58
N MET A 120 3.14 -26.69 5.29
CA MET A 120 4.40 -27.26 4.80
C MET A 120 5.63 -26.51 5.34
N GLU A 121 5.55 -25.18 5.45
CA GLU A 121 6.62 -24.37 6.05
C GLU A 121 6.75 -24.64 7.55
N LYS A 122 5.64 -24.71 8.29
CA LYS A 122 5.64 -25.00 9.74
C LYS A 122 6.12 -26.41 10.08
N ASN A 123 5.79 -27.40 9.25
CA ASN A 123 6.18 -28.79 9.46
C ASN A 123 7.63 -29.09 9.03
N GLY A 124 8.37 -28.09 8.53
CA GLY A 124 9.76 -28.27 8.09
C GLY A 124 9.90 -28.99 6.73
N THR A 125 8.81 -29.20 5.99
CA THR A 125 8.84 -29.89 4.68
C THR A 125 9.72 -29.16 3.67
N PHE A 126 9.89 -27.84 3.82
CA PHE A 126 10.76 -27.05 2.95
C PHE A 126 12.23 -27.47 3.00
N GLU A 127 12.69 -28.04 4.11
CA GLU A 127 14.09 -28.50 4.25
C GLU A 127 14.37 -29.75 3.43
N LEU A 128 13.33 -30.56 3.17
CA LEU A 128 13.42 -31.78 2.38
C LEU A 128 13.38 -31.51 0.87
N LEU A 129 12.95 -30.31 0.46
CA LEU A 129 12.75 -29.96 -0.94
C LEU A 129 13.97 -29.26 -1.55
N PRO A 130 14.21 -29.40 -2.86
CA PRO A 130 15.22 -28.63 -3.57
C PRO A 130 14.97 -27.12 -3.44
N LYS A 131 16.04 -26.33 -3.28
CA LYS A 131 15.95 -24.86 -3.13
C LYS A 131 15.14 -24.18 -4.25
N LYS A 132 15.18 -24.71 -5.48
CA LYS A 132 14.38 -24.21 -6.61
C LYS A 132 12.88 -24.33 -6.37
N GLU A 133 12.42 -25.45 -5.80
CA GLU A 133 11.02 -25.71 -5.50
C GLU A 133 10.56 -24.85 -4.32
N VAL A 134 11.39 -24.73 -3.27
CA VAL A 134 11.13 -23.84 -2.13
C VAL A 134 10.91 -22.40 -2.60
N ILE A 135 11.74 -21.90 -3.53
CA ILE A 135 11.56 -20.56 -4.11
C ILE A 135 10.23 -20.46 -4.89
N GLY A 136 9.85 -21.52 -5.60
CA GLY A 136 8.56 -21.60 -6.29
C GLY A 136 7.37 -21.50 -5.34
N LEU A 137 7.40 -22.29 -4.26
CA LEU A 137 6.37 -22.29 -3.21
C LEU A 137 6.29 -20.94 -2.49
N LYS A 138 7.43 -20.31 -2.17
CA LYS A 138 7.45 -18.97 -1.56
C LYS A 138 6.84 -17.91 -2.48
N LYS A 139 7.16 -17.93 -3.78
CA LYS A 139 6.53 -17.02 -4.75
C LYS A 139 5.02 -17.26 -4.89
N GLU A 140 4.59 -18.53 -4.85
CA GLU A 140 3.17 -18.90 -4.87
C GLU A 140 2.47 -18.36 -3.60
N TYR A 141 3.08 -18.58 -2.43
CA TYR A 141 2.62 -18.07 -1.14
C TYR A 141 2.49 -16.54 -1.14
N ASP A 142 3.54 -15.80 -1.52
CA ASP A 142 3.52 -14.34 -1.53
C ASP A 142 2.39 -13.79 -2.41
N LYS A 143 2.19 -14.42 -3.58
CA LYS A 143 1.11 -14.04 -4.50
C LYS A 143 -0.27 -14.32 -3.93
N LEU A 144 -0.47 -15.50 -3.35
CA LEU A 144 -1.75 -15.90 -2.76
C LEU A 144 -2.07 -15.08 -1.50
N ASN A 145 -1.09 -14.90 -0.60
CA ASN A 145 -1.24 -14.13 0.63
C ASN A 145 -1.58 -12.65 0.33
N LYS A 146 -0.89 -12.07 -0.65
CA LYS A 146 -1.16 -10.70 -1.10
C LYS A 146 -2.61 -10.52 -1.57
N LEU A 147 -3.14 -11.47 -2.35
CA LEU A 147 -4.48 -11.36 -2.94
C LEU A 147 -5.61 -11.84 -2.01
N LEU A 148 -5.40 -12.90 -1.24
CA LEU A 148 -6.46 -13.64 -0.56
C LEU A 148 -6.44 -13.52 0.97
N SER A 149 -5.48 -12.79 1.55
CA SER A 149 -5.35 -12.64 3.01
C SER A 149 -6.66 -12.19 3.68
N GLY A 150 -7.35 -11.22 3.11
CA GLY A 150 -8.58 -10.66 3.70
C GLY A 150 -9.83 -11.53 3.56
N ILE A 151 -9.81 -12.59 2.75
CA ILE A 151 -10.91 -13.56 2.61
C ILE A 151 -10.53 -14.95 3.13
N ARG A 152 -9.41 -15.08 3.83
CA ARG A 152 -8.92 -16.36 4.37
C ARG A 152 -9.95 -17.04 5.27
N ASN A 153 -10.52 -16.27 6.20
CA ASN A 153 -11.51 -16.76 7.16
C ASN A 153 -12.95 -16.72 6.63
N MET A 154 -13.12 -16.51 5.32
CA MET A 154 -14.44 -16.50 4.68
C MET A 154 -14.82 -17.93 4.29
N TYR A 155 -15.79 -18.52 5.01
CA TYR A 155 -16.33 -19.86 4.75
C TYR A 155 -17.70 -19.84 4.07
N ARG A 156 -18.42 -18.73 4.22
CA ARG A 156 -19.70 -18.44 3.55
C ARG A 156 -19.57 -17.14 2.76
N LEU A 157 -20.48 -16.91 1.83
CA LEU A 157 -20.56 -15.64 1.10
C LEU A 157 -20.86 -14.49 2.09
N PRO A 158 -20.40 -13.27 1.79
CA PRO A 158 -20.74 -12.09 2.58
C PRO A 158 -22.21 -11.70 2.38
N ASP A 159 -22.80 -11.09 3.40
CA ASP A 159 -24.18 -10.63 3.41
C ASP A 159 -24.31 -9.20 2.87
N ALA A 160 -23.21 -8.45 2.83
CA ALA A 160 -23.12 -7.13 2.22
C ALA A 160 -21.73 -6.88 1.62
N LEU A 161 -21.69 -6.06 0.57
CA LEU A 161 -20.46 -5.64 -0.08
C LEU A 161 -20.30 -4.13 0.07
N PHE A 162 -19.17 -3.66 0.60
CA PHE A 162 -18.82 -2.24 0.63
C PHE A 162 -17.70 -1.96 -0.37
N ILE A 163 -17.91 -1.06 -1.33
CA ILE A 163 -16.98 -0.79 -2.42
C ILE A 163 -16.51 0.66 -2.39
N VAL A 164 -15.20 0.85 -2.51
CA VAL A 164 -14.60 2.14 -2.82
C VAL A 164 -14.41 2.24 -4.32
N ASP A 165 -14.99 3.25 -4.94
CA ASP A 165 -15.02 3.46 -6.39
C ASP A 165 -15.71 2.32 -7.20
N PRO A 166 -17.03 2.42 -7.38
CA PRO A 166 -17.80 1.51 -8.23
C PRO A 166 -17.32 1.42 -9.69
N SER A 167 -16.75 2.49 -10.24
CA SER A 167 -16.34 2.51 -11.65
C SER A 167 -15.15 1.60 -11.92
N LYS A 168 -14.23 1.42 -10.97
CA LYS A 168 -13.15 0.44 -11.11
C LYS A 168 -13.62 -0.97 -10.78
N GLU A 169 -14.51 -1.11 -9.81
CA GLU A 169 -14.91 -2.39 -9.21
C GLU A 169 -16.20 -2.97 -9.82
N GLU A 170 -16.48 -2.66 -11.09
CA GLU A 170 -17.69 -3.10 -11.78
C GLU A 170 -17.89 -4.62 -11.78
N ILE A 171 -16.79 -5.39 -11.85
CA ILE A 171 -16.83 -6.85 -11.81
C ILE A 171 -17.38 -7.35 -10.46
N ALA A 172 -16.94 -6.75 -9.36
CA ALA A 172 -17.40 -7.10 -8.02
C ALA A 172 -18.90 -6.79 -7.86
N ILE A 173 -19.33 -5.63 -8.36
CA ILE A 173 -20.75 -5.21 -8.36
C ILE A 173 -21.61 -6.18 -9.15
N ARG A 174 -21.16 -6.57 -10.34
CA ARG A 174 -21.92 -7.47 -11.22
C ARG A 174 -22.08 -8.86 -10.61
N GLU A 175 -21.04 -9.36 -9.96
CA GLU A 175 -21.09 -10.62 -9.22
C GLU A 175 -22.04 -10.52 -8.00
N ALA A 176 -21.95 -9.45 -7.22
CA ALA A 176 -22.82 -9.22 -6.07
C ALA A 176 -24.30 -9.12 -6.48
N ARG A 177 -24.62 -8.37 -7.54
CA ARG A 177 -25.97 -8.26 -8.10
C ARG A 177 -26.53 -9.60 -8.54
N SER A 178 -25.71 -10.41 -9.21
CA SER A 178 -26.11 -11.76 -9.65
C SER A 178 -26.50 -12.67 -8.48
N LEU A 179 -25.88 -12.46 -7.32
CA LEU A 179 -26.12 -13.20 -6.08
C LEU A 179 -27.10 -12.49 -5.13
N LYS A 180 -27.66 -11.34 -5.53
CA LYS A 180 -28.56 -10.49 -4.72
C LYS A 180 -27.95 -10.03 -3.39
N ILE A 181 -26.64 -9.83 -3.37
CA ILE A 181 -25.94 -9.26 -2.22
C ILE A 181 -26.03 -7.73 -2.33
N PRO A 182 -26.54 -7.02 -1.30
CA PRO A 182 -26.64 -5.56 -1.33
C PRO A 182 -25.26 -4.91 -1.38
N VAL A 183 -25.13 -3.89 -2.24
CA VAL A 183 -23.90 -3.15 -2.48
C VAL A 183 -24.01 -1.74 -1.90
N PHE A 184 -23.02 -1.40 -1.08
CA PHE A 184 -22.78 -0.08 -0.51
C PHE A 184 -21.53 0.49 -1.16
N GLY A 185 -21.47 1.79 -1.42
CA GLY A 185 -20.26 2.32 -2.03
C GLY A 185 -20.12 3.82 -2.08
N ILE A 186 -18.86 4.24 -2.11
CA ILE A 186 -18.45 5.64 -2.25
C ILE A 186 -18.52 6.01 -3.72
N VAL A 187 -19.41 6.93 -4.07
CA VAL A 187 -19.67 7.34 -5.46
C VAL A 187 -19.20 8.77 -5.65
N ASP A 188 -18.17 8.94 -6.48
CA ASP A 188 -17.73 10.25 -6.96
C ASP A 188 -18.53 10.64 -8.22
N THR A 189 -18.44 11.91 -8.59
CA THR A 189 -19.03 12.57 -9.75
C THR A 189 -18.86 11.89 -11.10
N ASN A 190 -17.83 11.05 -11.29
CA ASN A 190 -17.61 10.28 -12.54
C ASN A 190 -18.32 8.90 -12.56
N CYS A 191 -18.81 8.43 -11.42
CA CYS A 191 -19.43 7.13 -11.28
C CYS A 191 -20.95 7.20 -11.56
N ASP A 192 -21.54 6.09 -12.01
CA ASP A 192 -23.00 5.95 -12.10
C ASP A 192 -23.56 5.55 -10.73
N PRO A 193 -24.44 6.37 -10.10
CA PRO A 193 -25.03 6.04 -8.80
C PRO A 193 -25.92 4.79 -8.86
N ASP A 194 -26.47 4.44 -10.03
CA ASP A 194 -27.35 3.29 -10.19
C ASP A 194 -26.60 1.95 -10.11
N MET A 195 -25.26 1.95 -10.03
CA MET A 195 -24.46 0.74 -9.84
C MET A 195 -24.53 0.19 -8.41
N VAL A 196 -24.88 1.03 -7.44
CA VAL A 196 -24.84 0.72 -6.01
C VAL A 196 -26.24 0.84 -5.43
N ASP A 197 -26.61 -0.02 -4.48
CA ASP A 197 -27.93 0.03 -3.84
C ASP A 197 -28.00 1.15 -2.79
N TYR A 198 -26.91 1.33 -2.05
CA TYR A 198 -26.74 2.39 -1.06
C TYR A 198 -25.59 3.31 -1.46
N VAL A 199 -25.96 4.39 -2.14
CA VAL A 199 -25.05 5.40 -2.67
C VAL A 199 -24.54 6.30 -1.55
N ILE A 200 -23.22 6.41 -1.39
CA ILE A 200 -22.59 7.41 -0.50
C ILE A 200 -21.83 8.40 -1.37
N PRO A 201 -22.39 9.58 -1.67
CA PRO A 201 -21.72 10.58 -2.49
C PRO A 201 -20.48 11.11 -1.78
N GLY A 202 -19.30 11.01 -2.39
CA GLY A 202 -18.08 11.52 -1.77
C GLY A 202 -16.82 11.27 -2.59
N ASN A 203 -15.75 11.93 -2.18
CA ASN A 203 -14.43 11.82 -2.79
C ASN A 203 -13.79 10.45 -2.54
N ASP A 204 -13.42 9.75 -3.61
CA ASP A 204 -12.76 8.44 -3.59
C ASP A 204 -11.22 8.51 -3.81
N ASP A 205 -10.69 9.68 -4.14
CA ASP A 205 -9.27 9.93 -4.41
C ASP A 205 -8.48 10.38 -3.19
N ALA A 206 -9.11 11.07 -2.24
CA ALA A 206 -8.45 11.54 -1.03
C ALA A 206 -8.40 10.45 0.05
N ILE A 207 -7.18 10.13 0.53
CA ILE A 207 -6.95 9.14 1.60
C ILE A 207 -7.77 9.48 2.85
N ARG A 208 -7.82 10.76 3.23
CA ARG A 208 -8.57 11.22 4.42
C ARG A 208 -10.08 11.02 4.28
N SER A 209 -10.63 11.33 3.09
CA SER A 209 -12.05 11.13 2.77
C SER A 209 -12.43 9.65 2.87
N VAL A 210 -11.69 8.80 2.15
CA VAL A 210 -11.94 7.35 2.11
C VAL A 210 -11.82 6.74 3.50
N LYS A 211 -10.78 7.12 4.27
CA LYS A 211 -10.60 6.64 5.65
C LYS A 211 -11.76 7.03 6.56
N LEU A 212 -12.25 8.27 6.44
CA LEU A 212 -13.40 8.74 7.23
C LEU A 212 -14.65 7.91 6.91
N ILE A 213 -14.99 7.77 5.63
CA ILE A 213 -16.22 7.06 5.23
C ILE A 213 -16.14 5.57 5.60
N ILE A 214 -15.02 4.89 5.33
CA ILE A 214 -14.85 3.49 5.72
C ILE A 214 -14.90 3.34 7.24
N GLY A 215 -14.22 4.21 7.99
CA GLY A 215 -14.22 4.17 9.45
C GLY A 215 -15.62 4.33 10.05
N VAL A 216 -16.43 5.20 9.46
CA VAL A 216 -17.83 5.38 9.83
C VAL A 216 -18.68 4.14 9.53
N MET A 217 -18.49 3.52 8.36
CA MET A 217 -19.21 2.28 8.02
C MET A 217 -18.78 1.10 8.88
N ALA A 218 -17.49 1.02 9.22
CA ALA A 218 -16.96 0.03 10.15
C ALA A 218 -17.50 0.24 11.57
N ASN A 219 -17.71 1.49 12.01
CA ASN A 219 -18.39 1.77 13.28
C ASN A 219 -19.80 1.19 13.31
N ALA A 220 -20.55 1.21 12.21
CA ALA A 220 -21.89 0.60 12.14
C ALA A 220 -21.87 -0.90 12.50
N ILE A 221 -20.83 -1.59 12.03
CA ILE A 221 -20.63 -3.02 12.27
C ILE A 221 -20.17 -3.26 13.71
N VAL A 222 -19.24 -2.44 14.19
CA VAL A 222 -18.70 -2.54 15.56
C VAL A 222 -19.77 -2.22 16.60
N GLU A 223 -20.64 -1.24 16.35
CA GLU A 223 -21.77 -0.88 17.21
C GLU A 223 -22.72 -2.07 17.37
N ALA A 224 -23.09 -2.72 16.26
CA ALA A 224 -23.94 -3.91 16.27
C ALA A 224 -23.29 -5.08 17.04
N GLN A 225 -21.96 -5.14 17.08
CA GLN A 225 -21.20 -6.14 17.85
C GLN A 225 -20.96 -5.72 19.31
N GLY A 226 -21.34 -4.52 19.73
CA GLY A 226 -21.10 -3.99 21.08
C GLY A 226 -19.66 -3.57 21.36
N GLY A 227 -18.87 -3.25 20.33
CA GLY A 227 -17.47 -2.84 20.46
C GLY A 227 -17.27 -1.33 20.71
N LYS A 228 -16.01 -0.92 20.84
CA LYS A 228 -15.64 0.50 21.03
C LYS A 228 -15.75 1.28 19.73
N LEU A 229 -16.52 2.36 19.75
CA LEU A 229 -16.71 3.26 18.62
C LEU A 229 -15.56 4.27 18.52
N VAL A 230 -15.25 4.69 17.29
CA VAL A 230 -14.38 5.83 17.03
C VAL A 230 -15.27 7.05 16.82
N ASP A 231 -15.09 8.10 17.62
CA ASP A 231 -15.93 9.27 17.54
C ASP A 231 -15.59 10.13 16.31
N TYR A 232 -16.58 10.26 15.42
CA TYR A 232 -16.54 11.17 14.25
C TYR A 232 -17.58 12.29 14.39
N VAL A 233 -17.99 12.58 15.63
CA VAL A 233 -18.94 13.63 15.97
C VAL A 233 -18.19 14.68 16.77
N SER A 234 -18.15 15.91 16.28
CA SER A 234 -17.61 17.05 17.03
C SER A 234 -18.71 17.64 17.91
N ALA A 235 -18.36 18.10 19.12
CA ALA A 235 -19.31 18.79 20.00
C ALA A 235 -19.75 20.19 19.48
N ASP A 236 -19.04 20.72 18.47
CA ASP A 236 -19.22 22.07 17.91
C ASP A 236 -20.02 22.09 16.58
N ASP A 237 -21.11 21.34 16.50
CA ASP A 237 -22.04 21.33 15.35
C ASP A 237 -23.08 22.47 15.42
N LYS A 238 -22.67 23.67 15.83
CA LYS A 238 -23.54 24.88 15.91
C LYS A 238 -23.43 25.81 14.69
N LYS A 239 -22.69 25.43 13.64
CA LYS A 239 -22.58 26.24 12.42
C LYS A 239 -23.70 25.92 11.45
N ASP A 240 -24.26 26.95 10.83
CA ASP A 240 -25.31 26.78 9.82
C ASP A 240 -24.80 25.91 8.66
N PRO A 241 -25.55 24.88 8.23
CA PRO A 241 -25.15 24.00 7.13
C PRO A 241 -24.79 24.75 5.84
N ASN A 242 -25.46 25.88 5.58
CA ASN A 242 -25.17 26.73 4.41
C ASN A 242 -23.80 27.42 4.50
N GLU A 243 -23.36 27.80 5.70
CA GLU A 243 -22.04 28.39 5.92
C GLU A 243 -20.93 27.36 5.65
N ILE A 244 -21.15 26.10 6.03
CA ILE A 244 -20.21 25.00 5.78
C ILE A 244 -20.09 24.73 4.28
N MET A 245 -21.21 24.74 3.54
CA MET A 245 -21.18 24.59 2.08
C MET A 245 -20.47 25.75 1.39
N GLN A 246 -20.65 26.99 1.86
CA GLN A 246 -19.90 28.12 1.34
C GLN A 246 -18.39 27.95 1.58
N LYS A 247 -17.99 27.48 2.76
CA LYS A 247 -16.58 27.14 3.07
C LYS A 247 -16.06 25.99 2.22
N ALA A 248 -16.88 24.98 1.92
CA ALA A 248 -16.54 23.90 1.00
C ALA A 248 -16.21 24.45 -0.38
N VAL A 249 -17.06 25.36 -0.88
CA VAL A 249 -16.84 26.06 -2.14
C VAL A 249 -15.56 26.91 -2.05
N ASP A 250 -15.33 27.65 -0.97
CA ASP A 250 -14.12 28.49 -0.78
C ASP A 250 -12.82 27.70 -0.63
N SER A 251 -12.87 26.48 -0.12
CA SER A 251 -11.70 25.62 0.06
C SER A 251 -11.00 25.25 -1.27
N VAL A 252 -11.71 25.30 -2.40
CA VAL A 252 -11.14 25.05 -3.73
C VAL A 252 -10.16 26.18 -4.12
N LYS A 253 -10.36 27.41 -3.61
CA LYS A 253 -9.45 28.54 -3.83
C LYS A 253 -8.32 28.59 -2.80
N LYS A 254 -7.22 27.93 -3.13
CA LYS A 254 -5.90 28.26 -2.53
C LYS A 254 -4.69 28.01 -3.42
N LYS A 255 -4.89 27.73 -4.72
CA LYS A 255 -3.78 27.48 -5.66
C LYS A 255 -3.35 28.70 -6.48
N GLU A 256 -4.18 29.73 -6.60
CA GLU A 256 -3.85 30.92 -7.41
C GLU A 256 -3.16 32.05 -6.62
N ASP A 257 -3.34 32.14 -5.30
CA ASP A 257 -2.71 33.17 -4.45
C ASP A 257 -1.36 32.77 -3.84
N ARG A 258 -0.76 31.64 -4.26
CA ARG A 258 0.69 31.53 -4.12
C ARG A 258 1.27 32.34 -5.26
N PRO A 259 1.97 33.47 -5.02
CA PRO A 259 2.66 34.16 -6.10
C PRO A 259 3.47 33.09 -6.82
N ARG A 260 3.26 32.96 -8.14
CA ARG A 260 4.14 32.16 -8.99
C ARG A 260 5.53 32.69 -8.68
N ARG A 261 6.29 31.97 -7.86
CA ARG A 261 7.70 32.25 -7.65
C ARG A 261 8.29 31.99 -9.02
N TYR A 262 8.40 33.04 -9.82
CA TYR A 262 9.16 33.04 -11.05
C TYR A 262 10.58 32.70 -10.61
N ASP A 263 10.89 31.41 -10.65
CA ASP A 263 12.23 30.92 -10.41
C ASP A 263 13.01 31.33 -11.65
N ASN A 264 13.57 32.55 -11.65
CA ASN A 264 14.49 33.08 -12.67
C ASN A 264 15.83 32.32 -12.65
N ARG A 265 15.79 31.00 -12.46
CA ARG A 265 16.94 30.07 -12.43
C ARG A 265 16.92 29.07 -13.58
N SER A 266 16.17 29.37 -14.64
CA SER A 266 16.11 28.61 -15.89
C SER A 266 16.91 29.23 -17.05
N GLY A 267 17.84 30.16 -16.76
CA GLY A 267 18.78 30.70 -17.76
C GLY A 267 20.14 30.00 -17.82
N ASN A 268 20.69 29.50 -16.69
CA ASN A 268 22.10 29.09 -16.62
C ASN A 268 22.38 27.61 -16.32
N ARG A 269 21.37 26.72 -16.39
CA ARG A 269 21.56 25.30 -16.03
C ARG A 269 21.95 24.40 -17.21
N PHE A 270 21.76 24.84 -18.46
CA PHE A 270 22.08 24.05 -19.66
C PHE A 270 23.53 24.21 -20.14
N GLU A 271 24.16 25.37 -19.95
CA GLU A 271 25.57 25.56 -20.32
C GLU A 271 26.55 24.87 -19.36
N ASN A 272 26.29 24.94 -18.05
CA ASN A 272 27.16 24.28 -17.05
C ASN A 272 27.11 22.74 -17.11
N LYS A 273 26.02 22.16 -17.62
CA LYS A 273 25.92 20.70 -17.80
C LYS A 273 26.76 20.23 -18.99
N ARG A 274 26.72 20.96 -20.12
CA ARG A 274 27.56 20.66 -21.30
C ARG A 274 29.05 20.80 -21.02
N TYR A 275 29.45 21.78 -20.19
CA TYR A 275 30.86 21.95 -19.82
C TYR A 275 31.38 20.84 -18.87
N GLN A 276 30.53 20.31 -17.97
CA GLN A 276 30.90 19.21 -17.08
C GLN A 276 30.86 17.83 -17.77
N ASP A 277 29.91 17.60 -18.68
CA ASP A 277 29.81 16.35 -19.44
C ASP A 277 30.96 16.19 -20.45
N ASN A 278 31.41 17.29 -21.08
CA ASN A 278 32.60 17.24 -21.94
C ASN A 278 33.90 16.98 -21.16
N LYS A 279 34.00 17.46 -19.91
CA LYS A 279 35.16 17.19 -19.05
C LYS A 279 35.18 15.74 -18.55
N ARG A 280 34.01 15.15 -18.25
CA ARG A 280 33.90 13.72 -17.88
C ARG A 280 34.20 12.81 -19.07
N ASN A 281 33.63 13.09 -20.24
CA ASN A 281 33.90 12.30 -21.44
C ASN A 281 35.37 12.32 -21.89
N GLN A 282 36.13 13.41 -21.65
CA GLN A 282 37.58 13.43 -21.91
C GLN A 282 38.39 12.62 -20.89
N VAL A 283 37.94 12.54 -19.63
CA VAL A 283 38.62 11.76 -18.58
C VAL A 283 38.32 10.26 -18.74
N ASP A 284 37.08 9.91 -19.09
CA ASP A 284 36.66 8.53 -19.31
C ASP A 284 37.34 7.92 -20.54
N LYS A 285 37.52 8.67 -21.64
CA LYS A 285 38.24 8.21 -22.84
C LYS A 285 39.74 7.97 -22.60
N LYS A 286 40.38 8.80 -21.75
CA LYS A 286 41.78 8.62 -21.32
C LYS A 286 41.95 7.45 -20.34
N SER A 287 40.88 7.06 -19.63
CA SER A 287 40.88 5.94 -18.70
C SER A 287 40.63 4.61 -19.41
N SER A 288 39.78 4.58 -20.45
CA SER A 288 39.53 3.38 -21.25
C SER A 288 40.74 2.96 -22.09
N GLU A 289 41.46 3.92 -22.69
CA GLU A 289 42.72 3.63 -23.41
C GLU A 289 43.82 3.08 -22.48
N LYS A 290 43.85 3.49 -21.20
CA LYS A 290 44.80 2.94 -20.21
C LYS A 290 44.40 1.56 -19.67
N VAL A 291 43.13 1.18 -19.75
CA VAL A 291 42.63 -0.12 -19.29
C VAL A 291 42.75 -1.18 -20.39
N GLU A 292 42.58 -0.82 -21.66
CA GLU A 292 42.82 -1.73 -22.79
C GLU A 292 44.31 -2.10 -22.91
N VAL A 293 45.23 -1.14 -22.74
CA VAL A 293 46.68 -1.42 -22.75
C VAL A 293 47.12 -2.29 -21.57
N LYS A 294 46.42 -2.24 -20.42
CA LYS A 294 46.72 -3.11 -19.26
C LYS A 294 46.17 -4.53 -19.41
N LYS A 295 45.00 -4.69 -20.05
CA LYS A 295 44.41 -6.01 -20.31
C LYS A 295 45.22 -6.83 -21.32
N GLU A 296 45.78 -6.20 -22.35
CA GLU A 296 46.67 -6.90 -23.30
C GLU A 296 48.00 -7.35 -22.67
N ILE A 297 48.42 -6.74 -21.55
CA ILE A 297 49.64 -7.13 -20.82
C ILE A 297 49.33 -8.25 -19.81
N GLU A 298 48.19 -8.21 -19.11
CA GLU A 298 47.80 -9.26 -18.15
C GLU A 298 47.42 -10.59 -18.84
N GLU A 299 46.81 -10.55 -20.02
CA GLU A 299 46.39 -11.76 -20.74
C GLU A 299 47.59 -12.55 -21.30
N LYS A 300 48.73 -11.88 -21.52
CA LYS A 300 50.01 -12.53 -21.89
C LYS A 300 50.75 -13.16 -20.72
N VAL A 301 50.48 -12.74 -19.47
CA VAL A 301 51.15 -13.28 -18.27
C VAL A 301 50.39 -14.47 -17.68
N THR A 302 49.07 -14.57 -17.90
CA THR A 302 48.24 -15.65 -17.34
C THR A 302 48.29 -16.99 -18.07
N VAL A 303 48.98 -17.09 -19.21
CA VAL A 303 49.08 -18.36 -19.98
C VAL A 303 50.20 -19.27 -19.45
N GLU A 304 51.17 -18.74 -18.70
CA GLU A 304 52.33 -19.55 -18.25
C GLU A 304 52.18 -20.18 -16.85
N GLU A 305 51.23 -19.76 -16.01
CA GLU A 305 51.30 -20.09 -14.56
C GLU A 305 50.20 -21.02 -14.00
N LYS A 306 49.38 -21.68 -14.83
CA LYS A 306 48.38 -22.66 -14.38
C LYS A 306 48.55 -24.06 -14.99
N ALA A 307 49.75 -24.59 -14.84
CA ALA A 307 49.95 -26.03 -14.71
C ALA A 307 50.63 -26.25 -13.36
N VAL A 308 49.92 -26.87 -12.39
CA VAL A 308 50.42 -27.66 -11.24
C VAL A 308 49.41 -27.60 -10.07
N VAL A 309 48.67 -28.72 -9.92
CA VAL A 309 48.27 -29.41 -8.68
C VAL A 309 47.17 -28.75 -7.80
N LYS A 310 45.92 -29.22 -7.72
CA LYS A 310 45.30 -30.49 -7.20
C LYS A 310 45.46 -30.78 -5.68
N GLU A 311 44.32 -30.90 -5.00
CA GLU A 311 43.86 -32.01 -4.12
C GLU A 311 43.56 -31.80 -2.61
N LYS A 312 42.40 -32.37 -2.21
CA LYS A 312 41.91 -32.91 -0.90
C LYS A 312 41.34 -31.95 0.18
N VAL A 313 40.35 -32.27 1.05
CA VAL A 313 39.10 -33.10 1.15
C VAL A 313 38.83 -33.38 2.66
N THR A 314 37.62 -33.04 3.19
CA THR A 314 36.85 -33.59 4.38
C THR A 314 37.40 -33.46 5.83
N ILE A 315 36.68 -33.46 7.00
CA ILE A 315 35.29 -33.70 7.52
C ILE A 315 35.14 -33.06 8.96
N GLU A 316 33.90 -32.71 9.38
CA GLU A 316 33.17 -32.58 10.71
C GLU A 316 33.93 -32.58 12.09
N GLU A 317 33.53 -32.01 13.25
CA GLU A 317 32.23 -31.75 13.93
C GLU A 317 32.44 -30.90 15.24
N LYS A 318 31.38 -30.23 15.75
CA LYS A 318 31.06 -29.79 17.16
C LYS A 318 31.80 -28.64 17.92
N ALA A 319 30.97 -27.63 18.23
CA ALA A 319 30.80 -26.90 19.51
C ALA A 319 31.82 -25.81 19.96
N VAL A 320 31.24 -24.66 20.37
CA VAL A 320 31.82 -23.44 20.99
C VAL A 320 32.61 -22.55 20.01
N VAL A 321 31.90 -21.77 19.20
CA VAL A 321 32.58 -20.80 18.31
C VAL A 321 32.89 -19.51 19.08
N LYS A 322 34.09 -19.48 19.66
CA LYS A 322 34.90 -18.26 19.79
C LYS A 322 34.89 -17.58 18.42
N GLU A 323 34.51 -16.30 18.35
CA GLU A 323 34.54 -15.57 17.07
C GLU A 323 35.95 -15.63 16.46
N ASP A 324 36.11 -16.30 15.32
CA ASP A 324 37.38 -16.31 14.58
C ASP A 324 37.63 -14.95 13.94
N LEU A 325 38.32 -14.09 14.69
CA LEU A 325 38.73 -12.74 14.29
C LEU A 325 39.62 -12.73 13.03
N THR A 326 40.20 -13.86 12.64
CA THR A 326 41.08 -14.01 11.47
C THR A 326 40.35 -13.84 10.14
N ASN A 327 39.08 -14.23 10.07
CA ASN A 327 38.27 -14.18 8.85
C ASN A 327 37.57 -12.83 8.63
N LYS A 328 37.51 -11.97 9.65
CA LYS A 328 36.91 -10.63 9.55
C LYS A 328 37.79 -9.69 8.73
N THR A 329 37.15 -8.75 8.04
CA THR A 329 37.83 -7.70 7.27
C THR A 329 38.47 -6.67 8.20
N VAL A 330 39.43 -5.89 7.70
CA VAL A 330 40.11 -4.85 8.52
C VAL A 330 39.11 -3.80 9.03
N ALA A 331 38.05 -3.52 8.28
CA ALA A 331 37.00 -2.58 8.67
C ALA A 331 36.20 -3.10 9.88
N GLU A 332 35.73 -4.36 9.81
CA GLU A 332 34.97 -5.00 10.89
C GLU A 332 35.81 -5.13 12.18
N LEU A 333 37.11 -5.40 12.05
CA LEU A 333 38.04 -5.44 13.19
C LEU A 333 38.22 -4.06 13.84
N ARG A 334 38.26 -2.98 13.05
CA ARG A 334 38.34 -1.61 13.60
C ARG A 334 37.06 -1.21 14.31
N ASP A 335 35.89 -1.60 13.80
CA ASP A 335 34.60 -1.33 14.45
C ASP A 335 34.48 -2.07 15.79
N LEU A 336 34.92 -3.34 15.83
CA LEU A 336 35.00 -4.10 17.09
C LEU A 336 35.98 -3.48 18.10
N ALA A 337 37.16 -3.04 17.63
CA ALA A 337 38.15 -2.39 18.47
C ALA A 337 37.66 -1.03 19.02
N LYS A 338 36.87 -0.30 18.22
CA LYS A 338 36.18 0.93 18.64
C LYS A 338 35.12 0.65 19.71
N ASN A 339 34.32 -0.41 19.54
CA ASN A 339 33.32 -0.82 20.52
C ASN A 339 33.94 -1.27 21.85
N ARG A 340 35.15 -1.85 21.83
CA ARG A 340 35.92 -2.23 23.03
C ARG A 340 36.86 -1.13 23.55
N ASN A 341 36.84 0.06 22.95
CA ASN A 341 37.59 1.24 23.37
C ASN A 341 39.13 1.05 23.41
N ILE A 342 39.68 0.27 22.46
CA ILE A 342 41.12 0.04 22.33
C ILE A 342 41.79 1.31 21.77
N LYS A 343 42.80 1.86 22.45
CA LYS A 343 43.53 3.06 22.00
C LYS A 343 44.45 2.71 20.81
N GLY A 344 44.48 3.56 19.78
CA GLY A 344 45.36 3.38 18.61
C GLY A 344 44.83 2.46 17.50
N TYR A 345 43.56 2.02 17.57
CA TYR A 345 42.95 1.09 16.61
C TYR A 345 42.97 1.56 15.14
N SER A 346 43.05 2.87 14.89
CA SER A 346 43.04 3.44 13.53
C SER A 346 44.34 3.21 12.77
N THR A 347 45.47 3.10 13.47
CA THR A 347 46.82 2.94 12.86
C THR A 347 47.29 1.49 12.83
N MET A 348 46.63 0.58 13.54
CA MET A 348 47.01 -0.83 13.64
C MET A 348 46.79 -1.60 12.34
N LYS A 349 47.69 -2.55 12.05
CA LYS A 349 47.56 -3.53 10.96
C LYS A 349 46.59 -4.66 11.35
N LYS A 350 46.12 -5.44 10.37
CA LYS A 350 45.14 -6.52 10.59
C LYS A 350 45.57 -7.51 11.69
N ALA A 351 46.84 -7.91 11.70
CA ALA A 351 47.38 -8.84 12.70
C ALA A 351 47.34 -8.26 14.12
N GLU A 352 47.73 -6.99 14.29
CA GLU A 352 47.71 -6.27 15.57
C GLU A 352 46.28 -6.06 16.09
N LEU A 353 45.32 -5.78 15.20
CA LEU A 353 43.90 -5.68 15.55
C LEU A 353 43.33 -7.01 16.03
N ILE A 354 43.72 -8.13 15.41
CA ILE A 354 43.30 -9.46 15.83
C ILE A 354 43.87 -9.79 17.21
N GLU A 355 45.14 -9.46 17.46
CA GLU A 355 45.80 -9.69 18.74
C GLU A 355 45.19 -8.85 19.86
N ALA A 356 44.87 -7.58 19.61
CA ALA A 356 44.24 -6.69 20.59
C ALA A 356 42.76 -7.04 20.88
N LEU A 357 42.10 -7.83 20.03
CA LEU A 357 40.70 -8.25 20.17
C LEU A 357 40.51 -9.67 20.73
N LYS A 358 41.58 -10.47 20.79
CA LYS A 358 41.62 -11.69 21.61
C LYS A 358 41.49 -11.30 23.08
#